data_AF-A0A6N6KYP4-F1
#
_entry.id   AF-A0A6N6KYP4-F1
#
_cell.length_a   1.000
_cell.length_b   1.000
_cell.length_c   1.000
_cell.angle_alpha   90.00
_cell.angle_beta   90.00
_cell.angle_gamma   90.00
#
_symmetry.space_group_name_H-M   'P 1'
#
loop_
_entity.id
_entity.type
_entity.pdbx_description
1 polymer ?
#
loop_
_entity_poly.entity_id
_entity_poly.type
_entity_poly.pdbx_seq_one_letter_code
_entity_poly.pdbx_strand_id
1 'polypeptide(L)'
;MTQEKVIPKEKERQNNRLWWLLLLLLLLLLLAVLCVQQDFVQSLLANGQGQAAALEQQAPAIQAEPQAANTATATLLPTMTSAATLTLSPTATEANPLACKGILGISFLDSISMRIQLDFPGLPSGEYKATINNSEVQCTTYEDYPERLFCDGPKPAEGSLASISVLDENGETICMESFHVPISPTATPKDVRVDNPDGGDSCQEPAGGCNSGACEVWSSSACGCVLDPSCVN
;
A
#
# COMPACT_ATOMS: atom_id res chain seq x y z
N MET A 1 6.65 -57.44 39.33
CA MET A 1 6.34 -58.21 38.11
C MET A 1 5.41 -57.35 37.26
N THR A 2 5.93 -56.73 36.22
CA THR A 2 5.20 -55.75 35.40
C THR A 2 5.06 -56.36 34.01
N GLN A 3 3.84 -56.67 33.61
CA GLN A 3 3.52 -57.25 32.31
C GLN A 3 3.53 -56.13 31.26
N GLU A 4 4.50 -56.19 30.34
CA GLU A 4 4.63 -55.28 29.21
C GLU A 4 3.59 -55.64 28.14
N LYS A 5 2.62 -54.74 27.94
CA LYS A 5 1.51 -54.93 27.01
C LYS A 5 2.00 -54.69 25.59
N VAL A 6 2.33 -55.77 24.88
CA VAL A 6 2.70 -55.73 23.46
C VAL A 6 1.47 -55.39 22.62
N ILE A 7 1.40 -54.15 22.12
CA ILE A 7 0.34 -53.72 21.20
C ILE A 7 0.72 -54.17 19.78
N PRO A 8 -0.14 -54.91 19.07
CA PRO A 8 0.17 -55.45 17.75
C PRO A 8 0.28 -54.35 16.69
N LYS A 9 1.46 -54.27 16.03
CA LYS A 9 1.85 -53.29 14.98
C LYS A 9 0.97 -53.28 13.72
N GLU A 10 0.01 -54.19 13.60
CA GLU A 10 -0.80 -54.36 12.39
C GLU A 10 -1.91 -53.31 12.26
N LYS A 11 -2.35 -52.73 13.39
CA LYS A 11 -3.40 -51.68 13.41
C LYS A 11 -2.92 -50.35 12.82
N GLU A 12 -1.61 -50.09 12.82
CA GLU A 12 -1.03 -48.81 12.40
C GLU A 12 -0.98 -48.64 10.87
N ARG A 13 -0.81 -49.73 10.11
CA ARG A 13 -0.82 -49.68 8.63
C ARG A 13 -2.22 -49.44 8.05
N GLN A 14 -3.26 -49.93 8.72
CA GLN A 14 -4.65 -49.73 8.32
C GLN A 14 -5.06 -48.25 8.47
N ASN A 15 -4.63 -47.59 9.55
CA ASN A 15 -4.92 -46.18 9.80
C ASN A 15 -4.29 -45.27 8.73
N ASN A 16 -3.08 -45.59 8.28
CA ASN A 16 -2.38 -44.77 7.29
C ASN A 16 -3.04 -44.87 5.90
N ARG A 17 -3.60 -46.03 5.53
CA ARG A 17 -4.34 -46.20 4.27
C ARG A 17 -5.65 -45.41 4.25
N LEU A 18 -6.39 -45.43 5.37
CA LEU A 18 -7.63 -44.66 5.47
C LEU A 18 -7.35 -43.14 5.41
N TRP A 19 -6.28 -42.70 6.05
CA TRP A 19 -5.89 -41.29 6.04
C TRP A 19 -5.47 -40.82 4.63
N TRP A 20 -4.74 -41.64 3.88
CA TRP A 20 -4.43 -41.37 2.48
C TRP A 20 -5.67 -41.27 1.60
N LEU A 21 -6.66 -42.15 1.79
CA LEU A 21 -7.92 -42.09 1.04
C LEU A 21 -8.71 -40.82 1.37
N LEU A 22 -8.74 -40.40 2.64
CA LEU A 22 -9.40 -39.16 3.05
C LEU A 22 -8.73 -37.91 2.45
N LEU A 23 -7.39 -37.87 2.43
CA LEU A 23 -6.64 -36.80 1.76
C LEU A 23 -6.92 -36.74 0.26
N LEU A 24 -6.97 -37.89 -0.40
CA LEU A 24 -7.22 -37.97 -1.84
C LEU A 24 -8.67 -37.53 -2.18
N LEU A 25 -9.63 -37.91 -1.34
CA LEU A 25 -11.03 -37.45 -1.44
C LEU A 25 -11.14 -35.93 -1.23
N LEU A 26 -10.47 -35.37 -0.22
CA LEU A 26 -10.45 -33.93 0.06
C LEU A 26 -9.86 -33.14 -1.11
N LEU A 27 -8.76 -33.64 -1.70
CA LEU A 27 -8.13 -33.04 -2.87
C LEU A 27 -9.06 -33.03 -4.08
N LEU A 28 -9.75 -34.14 -4.36
CA LEU A 28 -10.74 -34.22 -5.43
C LEU A 28 -11.92 -33.26 -5.22
N LEU A 29 -12.38 -33.11 -3.97
CA LEU A 29 -13.45 -32.16 -3.63
C LEU A 29 -13.02 -30.71 -3.89
N LEU A 30 -11.80 -30.34 -3.48
CA LEU A 30 -11.23 -29.01 -3.73
C LEU A 30 -11.10 -28.73 -5.24
N LEU A 31 -10.65 -29.71 -6.02
CA LEU A 31 -10.56 -29.58 -7.48
C LEU A 31 -11.93 -29.37 -8.13
N ALA A 32 -12.96 -30.09 -7.66
CA ALA A 32 -14.31 -29.92 -8.16
C ALA A 32 -14.86 -28.50 -7.87
N VAL A 33 -14.58 -27.94 -6.69
CA VAL A 33 -14.99 -26.56 -6.34
C VAL A 33 -14.28 -25.53 -7.22
N LEU A 34 -12.99 -25.73 -7.52
CA LEU A 34 -12.23 -24.86 -8.43
C LEU A 34 -12.79 -24.88 -9.86
N CYS A 35 -13.24 -26.04 -10.36
CA CYS A 35 -13.88 -26.15 -11.67
C CYS A 35 -15.19 -25.35 -11.74
N VAL A 36 -16.03 -25.41 -10.72
CA VAL A 36 -17.32 -24.68 -10.71
C VAL A 36 -17.12 -23.16 -10.66
N GLN A 37 -16.04 -22.67 -10.04
CA GLN A 37 -15.74 -21.23 -9.98
C GLN A 37 -15.27 -20.66 -11.33
N GLN A 38 -14.64 -21.45 -12.20
CA GLN A 38 -14.14 -20.96 -13.50
C GLN A 38 -15.26 -20.59 -14.48
N ASP A 39 -16.39 -21.30 -14.46
CA ASP A 39 -17.53 -21.02 -15.36
C ASP A 39 -18.23 -19.70 -15.01
N PHE A 40 -18.16 -19.28 -13.74
CA PHE A 40 -18.77 -18.03 -13.28
C PHE A 40 -18.03 -16.79 -13.80
N VAL A 41 -16.70 -16.83 -13.82
CA VAL A 41 -15.87 -15.69 -14.26
C VAL A 41 -16.01 -15.44 -15.77
N GLN A 42 -16.16 -16.48 -16.60
CA GLN A 42 -16.36 -16.29 -18.04
C GLN A 42 -17.73 -15.70 -18.38
N SER A 43 -18.78 -16.02 -17.62
CA SER A 43 -20.12 -15.43 -17.83
C SER A 43 -20.18 -13.93 -17.51
N LEU A 44 -19.36 -13.45 -16.57
CA LEU A 44 -19.26 -12.03 -16.24
C LEU A 44 -18.55 -11.23 -17.33
N LEU A 45 -17.48 -11.78 -17.93
CA LEU A 45 -16.78 -11.10 -19.03
C LEU A 45 -17.65 -10.97 -20.28
N ALA A 46 -18.51 -11.95 -20.56
CA ALA A 46 -19.38 -11.94 -21.73
C ALA A 46 -20.52 -10.89 -21.65
N ASN A 47 -20.98 -10.52 -20.44
CA ASN A 47 -22.05 -9.52 -20.26
C ASN A 47 -21.54 -8.09 -20.00
N GLY A 48 -20.24 -7.89 -19.73
CA GLY A 48 -19.67 -6.57 -19.40
C GLY A 48 -19.43 -5.61 -20.57
N GLN A 49 -19.49 -6.05 -21.83
CA GLN A 49 -19.21 -5.19 -23.00
C GLN A 49 -20.43 -4.37 -23.50
N GLY A 50 -21.57 -4.40 -22.82
CA GLY A 50 -22.81 -3.80 -23.32
C GLY A 50 -23.13 -2.34 -22.92
N GLN A 51 -22.39 -1.71 -22.01
CA GLN A 51 -22.83 -0.42 -21.41
C GLN A 51 -21.81 0.72 -21.39
N ALA A 52 -20.73 0.65 -22.17
CA ALA A 52 -19.75 1.73 -22.29
C ALA A 52 -19.97 2.67 -23.51
N ALA A 53 -21.23 2.95 -23.90
CA ALA A 53 -21.51 3.82 -25.04
C ALA A 53 -22.81 4.61 -24.88
N ALA A 54 -22.92 5.47 -23.85
CA ALA A 54 -23.90 6.54 -23.81
C ALA A 54 -23.57 7.56 -22.70
N LEU A 55 -22.51 8.35 -22.86
CA LEU A 55 -22.29 9.59 -22.10
C LEU A 55 -21.21 10.45 -22.79
N GLU A 56 -21.36 10.64 -24.10
CA GLU A 56 -20.66 11.72 -24.80
C GLU A 56 -21.70 12.48 -25.62
N GLN A 57 -21.90 13.75 -25.26
CA GLN A 57 -22.46 14.87 -26.04
C GLN A 57 -23.46 15.69 -25.23
N GLN A 58 -22.93 16.62 -24.44
CA GLN A 58 -23.59 17.91 -24.27
C GLN A 58 -22.56 19.00 -23.98
N ALA A 59 -21.82 19.37 -25.02
CA ALA A 59 -21.13 20.66 -25.06
C ALA A 59 -22.11 21.69 -25.66
N PRO A 60 -22.42 22.81 -24.98
CA PRO A 60 -23.22 23.87 -25.57
C PRO A 60 -22.41 24.57 -26.67
N ALA A 61 -22.93 24.53 -27.89
CA ALA A 61 -22.44 25.26 -29.03
C ALA A 61 -22.63 26.77 -28.81
N ILE A 62 -21.52 27.52 -28.70
CA ILE A 62 -21.56 28.98 -28.85
C ILE A 62 -21.30 29.29 -30.32
N GLN A 63 -22.39 29.63 -30.99
CA GLN A 63 -22.46 30.07 -32.36
C GLN A 63 -22.25 31.60 -32.40
N ALA A 64 -21.20 32.07 -33.09
CA ALA A 64 -21.12 33.45 -33.54
C ALA A 64 -20.13 33.61 -34.71
N GLU A 65 -20.68 33.79 -35.91
CA GLU A 65 -20.11 34.54 -37.06
C GLU A 65 -21.32 35.29 -37.70
N PRO A 66 -21.19 36.36 -38.52
CA PRO A 66 -19.97 36.89 -39.14
C PRO A 66 -19.85 38.44 -39.27
N GLN A 67 -18.69 38.86 -39.82
CA GLN A 67 -18.42 40.06 -40.64
C GLN A 67 -18.69 41.49 -40.09
N ALA A 68 -17.64 42.33 -40.07
CA ALA A 68 -17.30 43.24 -41.18
C ALA A 68 -16.18 44.22 -40.79
N ALA A 69 -15.33 44.54 -41.77
CA ALA A 69 -14.28 45.55 -41.71
C ALA A 69 -14.83 46.97 -41.48
N ASN A 70 -14.06 47.84 -40.82
CA ASN A 70 -13.54 49.08 -41.42
C ASN A 70 -12.74 49.93 -40.42
N THR A 71 -11.68 50.51 -40.98
CA THR A 71 -10.78 51.57 -40.55
C THR A 71 -11.48 52.78 -39.92
N ALA A 72 -10.93 53.34 -38.82
CA ALA A 72 -10.62 54.77 -38.61
C ALA A 72 -10.54 55.18 -37.12
N THR A 73 -9.37 55.71 -36.76
CA THR A 73 -9.15 57.01 -36.08
C THR A 73 -10.08 57.48 -34.94
N ALA A 74 -9.44 57.61 -33.76
CA ALA A 74 -9.55 58.69 -32.77
C ALA A 74 -10.76 58.79 -31.81
N THR A 75 -10.37 58.69 -30.53
CA THR A 75 -10.84 59.45 -29.34
C THR A 75 -12.22 59.16 -28.73
N LEU A 76 -12.20 59.11 -27.40
CA LEU A 76 -13.24 59.35 -26.39
C LEU A 76 -14.02 58.13 -25.85
N LEU A 77 -13.67 57.83 -24.58
CA LEU A 77 -14.44 57.25 -23.47
C LEU A 77 -15.79 56.59 -23.78
N PRO A 78 -16.00 55.34 -23.31
CA PRO A 78 -17.26 55.05 -22.62
C PRO A 78 -17.15 54.09 -21.42
N THR A 79 -17.90 54.47 -20.38
CA THR A 79 -18.79 53.66 -19.54
C THR A 79 -18.32 52.26 -19.10
N MET A 80 -18.01 52.14 -17.81
CA MET A 80 -17.82 50.88 -17.08
C MET A 80 -19.14 50.09 -17.04
N THR A 81 -19.34 49.19 -18.00
CA THR A 81 -20.39 48.18 -17.94
C THR A 81 -19.94 47.07 -17.00
N SER A 82 -20.66 46.91 -15.89
CA SER A 82 -20.42 45.89 -14.86
C SER A 82 -20.38 44.49 -15.47
N ALA A 83 -19.19 43.88 -15.53
CA ALA A 83 -19.05 42.48 -15.86
C ALA A 83 -19.72 41.65 -14.76
N ALA A 84 -20.79 40.93 -15.11
CA ALA A 84 -21.42 39.96 -14.24
C ALA A 84 -20.37 38.90 -13.88
N THR A 85 -19.88 38.96 -12.65
CA THR A 85 -18.95 37.98 -12.10
C THR A 85 -19.76 36.72 -11.83
N LEU A 86 -19.57 35.67 -12.63
CA LEU A 86 -20.10 34.34 -12.36
C LEU A 86 -19.38 33.80 -11.11
N THR A 87 -19.93 34.10 -9.94
CA THR A 87 -19.58 33.42 -8.70
C THR A 87 -20.06 31.98 -8.80
N LEU A 88 -19.13 31.07 -9.14
CA LEU A 88 -19.28 29.64 -8.90
C LEU A 88 -19.42 29.46 -7.39
N SER A 89 -20.65 29.30 -6.91
CA SER A 89 -20.90 28.89 -5.54
C SER A 89 -20.33 27.49 -5.37
N PRO A 90 -19.44 27.22 -4.40
CA PRO A 90 -19.01 25.87 -4.13
C PRO A 90 -20.24 25.05 -3.73
N THR A 91 -20.59 24.06 -4.54
CA THR A 91 -21.56 23.04 -4.16
C THR A 91 -20.98 22.33 -2.94
N ALA A 92 -21.58 22.51 -1.77
CA ALA A 92 -21.19 21.79 -0.57
C ALA A 92 -21.47 20.30 -0.81
N THR A 93 -20.43 19.55 -1.16
CA THR A 93 -20.45 18.10 -1.09
C THR A 93 -20.70 17.74 0.37
N GLU A 94 -21.81 17.04 0.65
CA GLU A 94 -22.06 16.47 1.97
C GLU A 94 -20.82 15.71 2.41
N ALA A 95 -20.15 16.20 3.45
CA ALA A 95 -19.01 15.51 4.04
C ALA A 95 -19.55 14.21 4.62
N ASN A 96 -19.10 13.07 4.07
CA ASN A 96 -19.39 11.77 4.67
C ASN A 96 -18.88 11.83 6.14
N PRO A 97 -19.74 11.61 7.15
CA PRO A 97 -19.34 11.71 8.55
C PRO A 97 -18.24 10.71 8.94
N LEU A 98 -18.01 9.68 8.12
CA LEU A 98 -16.95 8.68 8.31
C LEU A 98 -15.73 8.91 7.39
N ALA A 99 -15.55 10.11 6.84
CA ALA A 99 -14.39 10.40 6.02
C ALA A 99 -13.08 10.29 6.84
N CYS A 100 -12.08 9.63 6.26
CA CYS A 100 -10.74 9.66 6.82
C CYS A 100 -10.17 11.08 6.80
N LYS A 101 -9.34 11.38 7.79
CA LYS A 101 -8.59 12.64 7.86
C LYS A 101 -7.28 12.58 7.08
N GLY A 102 -6.76 11.38 6.83
CA GLY A 102 -5.63 11.15 5.94
C GLY A 102 -4.73 9.98 6.37
N ILE A 103 -3.60 9.82 5.69
CA ILE A 103 -2.58 8.82 5.99
C ILE A 103 -1.66 9.34 7.09
N LEU A 104 -1.56 8.61 8.20
CA LEU A 104 -0.67 8.90 9.32
C LEU A 104 0.74 8.38 9.09
N GLY A 105 0.85 7.19 8.49
CA GLY A 105 2.14 6.53 8.33
C GLY A 105 2.08 5.32 7.41
N ILE A 106 3.24 4.99 6.86
CA ILE A 106 3.47 3.82 6.02
C ILE A 106 4.70 3.12 6.57
N SER A 107 4.58 1.82 6.82
CA SER A 107 5.69 1.00 7.33
C SER A 107 5.83 -0.28 6.50
N PHE A 108 7.07 -0.67 6.21
CA PHE A 108 7.34 -1.96 5.56
C PHE A 108 7.38 -3.06 6.62
N LEU A 109 6.54 -4.08 6.44
CA LEU A 109 6.52 -5.26 7.30
C LEU A 109 7.62 -6.23 6.86
N ASP A 110 7.80 -6.40 5.55
CA ASP A 110 8.86 -7.20 4.92
C ASP A 110 9.17 -6.68 3.48
N SER A 111 9.82 -7.50 2.65
CA SER A 111 10.17 -7.15 1.27
C SER A 111 8.98 -7.02 0.30
N ILE A 112 7.86 -7.67 0.60
CA ILE A 112 6.66 -7.79 -0.24
C ILE A 112 5.40 -7.19 0.40
N SER A 113 5.40 -6.90 1.69
CA SER A 113 4.23 -6.41 2.42
C SER A 113 4.50 -5.08 3.12
N MET A 114 3.43 -4.28 3.23
CA MET A 114 3.45 -2.99 3.91
C MET A 114 2.17 -2.79 4.73
N ARG A 115 2.28 -1.91 5.71
CA ARG A 115 1.18 -1.47 6.57
C ARG A 115 0.94 0.02 6.37
N ILE A 116 -0.28 0.39 6.06
CA ILE A 116 -0.74 1.79 6.01
C ILE A 116 -1.56 2.08 7.28
N GLN A 117 -1.31 3.21 7.90
CA GLN A 117 -2.07 3.72 9.05
C GLN A 117 -2.88 4.94 8.60
N LEU A 118 -4.20 4.88 8.78
CA LEU A 118 -5.13 5.95 8.42
C LEU A 118 -5.72 6.58 9.69
N ASP A 119 -5.87 7.90 9.70
CA ASP A 119 -6.58 8.66 10.74
C ASP A 119 -8.07 8.67 10.41
N PHE A 120 -8.89 8.00 11.23
CA PHE A 120 -10.35 8.03 11.11
C PHE A 120 -10.98 8.45 12.44
N PRO A 121 -11.35 9.73 12.58
CA PRO A 121 -12.02 10.19 13.79
C PRO A 121 -13.40 9.55 13.90
N GLY A 122 -13.63 8.78 14.99
CA GLY A 122 -14.94 8.19 15.26
C GLY A 122 -15.27 6.94 14.45
N LEU A 123 -14.25 6.23 13.92
CA LEU A 123 -14.47 4.93 13.29
C LEU A 123 -14.98 3.92 14.33
N PRO A 124 -16.09 3.22 14.07
CA PRO A 124 -16.47 2.11 14.93
C PRO A 124 -15.41 0.99 14.87
N SER A 125 -15.28 0.23 15.95
CA SER A 125 -14.40 -0.95 15.97
C SER A 125 -14.98 -2.03 15.05
N GLY A 126 -14.15 -2.61 14.19
CA GLY A 126 -14.59 -3.59 13.20
C GLY A 126 -13.50 -4.04 12.24
N GLU A 127 -13.88 -4.98 11.38
CA GLU A 127 -13.09 -5.38 10.21
C GLU A 127 -13.52 -4.56 9.01
N TYR A 128 -12.55 -3.92 8.36
CA TYR A 128 -12.78 -3.11 7.17
C TYR A 128 -12.08 -3.75 5.98
N LYS A 129 -12.63 -3.52 4.79
CA LYS A 129 -11.99 -3.89 3.54
C LYS A 129 -11.39 -2.65 2.91
N ALA A 130 -10.21 -2.78 2.32
CA ALA A 130 -9.68 -1.73 1.47
C ALA A 130 -9.13 -2.31 0.18
N THR A 131 -8.87 -1.45 -0.78
CA THR A 131 -8.17 -1.79 -2.01
C THR A 131 -6.94 -0.91 -2.15
N ILE A 132 -5.77 -1.53 -2.35
CA ILE A 132 -4.50 -0.84 -2.65
C ILE A 132 -4.13 -1.18 -4.08
N ASN A 133 -4.14 -0.19 -4.99
CA ASN A 133 -3.92 -0.41 -6.43
C ASN A 133 -4.72 -1.62 -6.97
N ASN A 134 -6.01 -1.68 -6.65
CA ASN A 134 -6.95 -2.75 -7.06
C ASN A 134 -6.73 -4.11 -6.38
N SER A 135 -5.80 -4.24 -5.43
CA SER A 135 -5.63 -5.44 -4.61
C SER A 135 -6.43 -5.29 -3.32
N GLU A 136 -7.36 -6.22 -3.06
CA GLU A 136 -8.13 -6.24 -1.81
C GLU A 136 -7.22 -6.56 -0.61
N VAL A 137 -7.38 -5.80 0.47
CA VAL A 137 -6.63 -5.93 1.72
C VAL A 137 -7.59 -5.84 2.91
N GLN A 138 -7.23 -6.52 3.99
CA GLN A 138 -8.00 -6.47 5.23
C GLN A 138 -7.41 -5.38 6.13
N CYS A 139 -8.28 -4.58 6.73
CA CYS A 139 -7.92 -3.53 7.65
C CYS A 139 -8.53 -3.78 9.02
N THR A 140 -7.76 -3.48 10.06
CA THR A 140 -8.17 -3.75 11.46
C THR A 140 -7.98 -2.50 12.30
N THR A 141 -8.87 -2.32 13.27
CA THR A 141 -8.75 -1.32 14.33
C THR A 141 -8.20 -2.00 15.59
N TYR A 142 -7.33 -1.33 16.35
CA TYR A 142 -6.82 -1.85 17.62
C TYR A 142 -7.47 -1.11 18.79
N GLU A 143 -7.72 -1.80 19.90
CA GLU A 143 -8.38 -1.22 21.08
C GLU A 143 -7.59 -0.04 21.68
N ASP A 144 -6.25 -0.10 21.61
CA ASP A 144 -5.36 0.96 22.10
C ASP A 144 -5.38 2.22 21.20
N TYR A 145 -5.87 2.10 19.96
CA TYR A 145 -5.88 3.16 18.95
C TYR A 145 -7.17 3.11 18.11
N PRO A 146 -8.35 3.34 18.72
CA PRO A 146 -9.64 3.15 18.06
C PRO A 146 -9.87 4.12 16.89
N GLU A 147 -9.20 5.28 16.90
CA GLU A 147 -9.24 6.27 15.81
C GLU A 147 -8.29 5.96 14.64
N ARG A 148 -7.62 4.79 14.66
CA ARG A 148 -6.65 4.40 13.65
C ARG A 148 -7.04 3.10 12.97
N LEU A 149 -7.02 3.14 11.65
CA LEU A 149 -7.22 1.95 10.81
C LEU A 149 -5.87 1.49 10.25
N PHE A 150 -5.55 0.22 10.46
CA PHE A 150 -4.31 -0.41 10.03
C PHE A 150 -4.61 -1.38 8.89
N CYS A 151 -4.09 -1.11 7.71
CA CYS A 151 -4.30 -1.93 6.52
C CYS A 151 -2.99 -2.61 6.11
N ASP A 152 -2.99 -3.95 6.16
CA ASP A 152 -1.83 -4.76 5.77
C ASP A 152 -2.04 -5.31 4.36
N GLY A 153 -1.08 -5.06 3.47
CA GLY A 153 -1.26 -5.37 2.06
C GLY A 153 0.04 -5.58 1.29
N PRO A 154 -0.08 -5.95 0.01
CA PRO A 154 1.07 -6.04 -0.88
C PRO A 154 1.72 -4.67 -1.04
N LYS A 155 3.05 -4.63 -0.98
CA LYS A 155 3.84 -3.43 -1.20
C LYS A 155 3.77 -3.06 -2.69
N PRO A 156 3.24 -1.87 -3.06
CA PRO A 156 3.29 -1.41 -4.44
C PRO A 156 4.75 -1.09 -4.86
N ALA A 157 4.97 -0.82 -6.14
CA ALA A 157 6.31 -0.51 -6.63
C ALA A 157 6.91 0.71 -5.90
N GLU A 158 8.16 0.59 -5.45
CA GLU A 158 8.84 1.67 -4.75
C GLU A 158 8.97 2.93 -5.63
N GLY A 159 8.75 4.11 -5.05
CA GLY A 159 8.74 5.38 -5.78
C GLY A 159 7.50 5.63 -6.64
N SER A 160 6.58 4.66 -6.76
CA SER A 160 5.33 4.85 -7.49
C SER A 160 4.28 5.60 -6.66
N LEU A 161 3.30 6.18 -7.35
CA LEU A 161 2.07 6.70 -6.74
C LEU A 161 1.10 5.51 -6.57
N ALA A 162 0.62 5.30 -5.36
CA ALA A 162 -0.39 4.30 -5.04
C ALA A 162 -1.65 4.97 -4.49
N SER A 163 -2.78 4.29 -4.64
CA SER A 163 -4.06 4.71 -4.03
C SER A 163 -4.57 3.66 -3.07
N ILE A 164 -5.24 4.11 -2.01
CA ILE A 164 -6.00 3.28 -1.09
C ILE A 164 -7.46 3.75 -1.09
N SER A 165 -8.39 2.81 -1.23
CA SER A 165 -9.82 3.03 -1.05
C SER A 165 -10.37 2.10 0.01
N VAL A 166 -10.93 2.65 1.09
CA VAL A 166 -11.51 1.90 2.22
C VAL A 166 -13.02 1.83 2.02
N LEU A 167 -13.56 0.61 2.15
CA LEU A 167 -14.98 0.32 2.05
C LEU A 167 -15.56 0.00 3.44
N ASP A 168 -16.79 0.45 3.69
CA ASP A 168 -17.55 0.08 4.87
C ASP A 168 -18.17 -1.33 4.74
N GLU A 169 -18.96 -1.74 5.74
CA GLU A 169 -19.67 -3.02 5.76
C GLU A 169 -20.69 -3.16 4.61
N ASN A 170 -21.17 -2.05 4.05
CA ASN A 170 -22.12 -2.01 2.94
C ASN A 170 -21.42 -2.02 1.56
N GLY A 171 -20.08 -1.93 1.54
CA GLY A 171 -19.30 -1.80 0.31
C GLY A 171 -19.26 -0.37 -0.24
N GLU A 172 -19.64 0.64 0.54
CA GLU A 172 -19.52 2.05 0.19
C GLU A 172 -18.11 2.57 0.50
N THR A 173 -17.54 3.38 -0.41
CA THR A 173 -16.22 3.98 -0.18
C THR A 173 -16.31 5.11 0.84
N ILE A 174 -15.67 4.93 1.99
CA ILE A 174 -15.62 5.91 3.09
C ILE A 174 -14.33 6.74 3.12
N CYS A 175 -13.28 6.28 2.44
CA CYS A 175 -12.01 6.98 2.33
C CYS A 175 -11.34 6.65 1.02
N MET A 176 -10.78 7.65 0.35
CA MET A 176 -9.96 7.46 -0.83
C MET A 176 -8.77 8.42 -0.77
N GLU A 177 -7.58 7.85 -0.69
CA GLU A 177 -6.33 8.60 -0.53
C GLU A 177 -5.28 8.12 -1.53
N SER A 178 -4.33 9.01 -1.85
CA SER A 178 -3.19 8.69 -2.71
C SER A 178 -1.89 9.03 -2.00
N PHE A 179 -0.87 8.18 -2.15
CA PHE A 179 0.41 8.35 -1.49
C PHE A 179 1.58 7.89 -2.37
N HIS A 180 2.73 8.50 -2.16
CA HIS A 180 3.97 8.04 -2.77
C HIS A 180 4.57 6.92 -1.93
N VAL A 181 4.88 5.79 -2.57
CA VAL A 181 5.55 4.67 -1.90
C VAL A 181 7.00 5.04 -1.62
N PRO A 182 7.47 5.04 -0.36
CA PRO A 182 8.85 5.35 -0.05
C PRO A 182 9.80 4.38 -0.77
N ILE A 183 10.91 4.90 -1.28
CA ILE A 183 11.99 4.05 -1.77
C ILE A 183 12.72 3.53 -0.55
N SER A 184 12.74 2.22 -0.36
CA SER A 184 13.48 1.65 0.75
C SER A 184 14.95 1.92 0.48
N PRO A 185 15.72 2.49 1.42
CA PRO A 185 17.13 2.73 1.21
C PRO A 185 17.77 1.38 0.92
N THR A 186 18.05 1.13 -0.36
CA THR A 186 18.75 -0.07 -0.84
C THR A 186 20.21 0.12 -0.49
N ALA A 187 20.48 0.13 0.80
CA ALA A 187 21.81 0.13 1.35
C ALA A 187 21.85 -1.03 2.33
N THR A 188 22.05 -2.23 1.79
CA THR A 188 23.25 -2.89 2.27
C THR A 188 24.34 -1.92 1.86
N PRO A 189 25.04 -1.24 2.78
CA PRO A 189 26.37 -0.77 2.44
C PRO A 189 26.99 -1.99 1.79
N LYS A 190 27.34 -1.91 0.49
CA LYS A 190 28.34 -2.85 0.00
C LYS A 190 29.40 -2.73 1.06
N ASP A 191 29.64 -3.81 1.80
CA ASP A 191 30.82 -3.92 2.61
C ASP A 191 31.91 -3.70 1.57
N VAL A 192 32.36 -2.45 1.47
CA VAL A 192 33.47 -2.07 0.62
C VAL A 192 34.56 -2.73 1.41
N ARG A 193 34.75 -4.02 1.14
CA ARG A 193 35.92 -4.75 1.51
C ARG A 193 36.99 -3.94 0.80
N VAL A 194 37.60 -3.04 1.56
CA VAL A 194 38.85 -2.42 1.18
C VAL A 194 39.76 -3.62 1.15
N ASP A 195 39.86 -4.24 -0.02
CA ASP A 195 40.85 -5.27 -0.28
C ASP A 195 42.18 -4.56 -0.07
N ASN A 196 42.69 -4.68 1.16
CA ASN A 196 44.00 -4.19 1.50
C ASN A 196 44.95 -5.07 0.67
N PRO A 197 45.65 -4.51 -0.33
CA PRO A 197 46.45 -5.30 -1.26
C PRO A 197 47.65 -5.98 -0.59
N ASP A 198 47.94 -5.60 0.66
CA ASP A 198 48.97 -6.22 1.49
C ASP A 198 48.30 -7.16 2.49
N GLY A 199 48.39 -8.47 2.22
CA GLY A 199 47.90 -9.56 3.06
C GLY A 199 48.59 -9.65 4.43
N GLY A 200 48.35 -8.66 5.28
CA GLY A 200 48.71 -8.63 6.70
C GLY A 200 47.44 -8.65 7.54
N ASP A 201 47.03 -9.84 7.98
CA ASP A 201 45.97 -10.04 8.97
C ASP A 201 46.40 -9.45 10.32
N SER A 202 46.16 -8.16 10.54
CA SER A 202 45.94 -7.57 11.87
C SER A 202 45.71 -6.07 11.73
N CYS A 203 44.48 -5.64 12.02
CA CYS A 203 44.18 -4.23 12.20
C CYS A 203 44.76 -3.80 13.54
N GLN A 204 46.01 -3.35 13.50
CA GLN A 204 46.73 -2.90 14.68
C GLN A 204 46.24 -1.50 15.04
N GLU A 205 45.70 -1.36 16.24
CA GLU A 205 45.17 -0.09 16.73
C GLU A 205 46.28 0.98 16.66
N PRO A 206 46.04 2.13 15.99
CA PRO A 206 47.05 3.16 15.90
C PRO A 206 47.36 3.67 17.31
N ALA A 207 48.65 3.86 17.62
CA ALA A 207 49.12 4.26 18.95
C ALA A 207 48.54 5.60 19.49
N GLY A 208 47.75 6.31 18.68
CA GLY A 208 47.03 7.53 19.04
C GLY A 208 45.62 7.34 19.60
N GLY A 209 45.04 6.13 19.55
CA GLY A 209 43.65 5.87 19.95
C GLY A 209 42.61 6.63 19.11
N CYS A 210 41.33 6.23 19.20
CA CYS A 210 40.24 7.04 18.66
C CYS A 210 39.98 8.26 19.56
N ASN A 211 39.57 9.38 18.96
CA ASN A 211 39.42 10.62 19.69
C ASN A 211 38.20 10.53 20.61
N SER A 212 38.44 10.24 21.89
CA SER A 212 37.40 10.02 22.90
C SER A 212 36.51 11.25 23.15
N GLY A 213 36.90 12.44 22.67
CA GLY A 213 36.06 13.63 22.67
C GLY A 213 34.98 13.67 21.58
N ALA A 214 35.02 12.77 20.59
CA ALA A 214 34.14 12.78 19.42
C ALA A 214 33.22 11.54 19.31
N CYS A 215 33.06 10.76 20.38
CA CYS A 215 32.25 9.52 20.37
C CYS A 215 32.67 8.53 19.28
N GLU A 216 33.96 8.42 19.03
CA GLU A 216 34.51 7.44 18.11
C GLU A 216 35.02 6.23 18.88
N VAL A 217 34.59 5.03 18.47
CA VAL A 217 35.07 3.75 18.98
C VAL A 217 35.83 3.01 17.89
N TRP A 218 36.93 2.36 18.26
CA TRP A 218 37.69 1.52 17.34
C TRP A 218 36.88 0.28 16.99
N SER A 219 36.66 0.06 15.70
CA SER A 219 36.06 -1.17 15.18
C SER A 219 37.12 -2.03 14.52
N SER A 220 37.34 -3.22 15.08
CA SER A 220 38.22 -4.21 14.49
C SER A 220 37.70 -4.77 13.17
N SER A 221 36.39 -4.68 12.90
CA SER A 221 35.80 -5.09 11.62
C SER A 221 35.96 -4.03 10.53
N ALA A 222 35.94 -2.74 10.90
CA ALA A 222 36.15 -1.63 9.97
C ALA A 222 37.61 -1.15 9.89
N CYS A 223 38.47 -1.65 10.78
CA CYS A 223 39.88 -1.25 10.92
C CYS A 223 40.05 0.27 11.03
N GLY A 224 39.17 0.89 11.83
CA GLY A 224 39.06 2.34 11.92
C GLY A 224 38.18 2.78 13.08
N CYS A 225 38.20 4.10 13.32
CA CYS A 225 37.32 4.77 14.26
C CYS A 225 35.94 4.96 13.62
N VAL A 226 34.88 4.48 14.27
CA VAL A 226 33.49 4.65 13.86
C VAL A 226 32.71 5.34 14.95
N LEU A 227 31.74 6.16 14.56
CA LEU A 227 30.86 6.86 15.49
C LEU A 227 30.01 5.83 16.27
N ASP A 228 30.02 5.97 17.58
CA ASP A 228 29.18 5.16 18.46
C ASP A 228 27.70 5.53 18.24
N PRO A 229 26.84 4.60 17.81
CA PRO A 229 25.40 4.87 17.64
C PRO A 229 24.72 5.30 18.93
N SER A 230 25.32 5.02 20.10
CA SER A 230 24.84 5.47 21.41
C SER A 230 24.97 6.98 21.62
N CYS A 231 25.73 7.68 20.78
CA CYS A 231 25.98 9.11 20.89
C CYS A 231 25.13 9.98 19.94
N VAL A 232 24.23 9.39 19.15
CA VAL A 232 23.28 10.16 18.33
C VAL A 232 22.07 10.49 19.20
N ASN A 233 22.06 11.70 19.76
CA ASN A 233 20.91 12.29 20.47
C ASN A 233 19.88 12.86 19.49
#